data_AF-A0A010RU36-F1
#
_entry.id   AF-A0A010RU36-F1
#
_cell.length_a   1.000
_cell.length_b   1.000
_cell.length_c   1.000
_cell.angle_alpha   90.00
_cell.angle_beta   90.00
_cell.angle_gamma   90.00
#
_symmetry.space_group_name_H-M   'P 1'
#
loop_
_entity.id
_entity.type
_entity.pdbx_description
1 polymer ?
#
loop_
_entity_poly.entity_id
_entity_poly.type
_entity_poly.pdbx_seq_one_letter_code
_entity_poly.pdbx_strand_id
1 'polypeptide(L)'
;MLTDQQKSDARRYAGYPMQGDVVLDDRRDTAWGWVAPAIWQTMNHRLNNLRPEEEVTMISFLTKIAGLEADVLSSTDNLDTDQAAVWVHNKNEVRDRMGLYRMWRRELCGFLGVPAGPSLGDGSISLARG
;
A
#
# COMPACT_ATOMS: atom_id res chain seq x y z
N MET A 1 -2.95 0.50 19.11
CA MET A 1 -1.75 -0.16 18.55
C MET A 1 -2.14 -1.08 17.42
N LEU A 2 -1.41 -1.03 16.30
CA LEU A 2 -1.61 -1.93 15.17
C LEU A 2 -1.21 -3.38 15.51
N THR A 3 -1.94 -4.35 14.97
CA THR A 3 -1.57 -5.77 15.02
C THR A 3 -0.41 -6.08 14.07
N ASP A 4 0.27 -7.20 14.28
CA ASP A 4 1.38 -7.62 13.41
C ASP A 4 0.91 -7.84 11.96
N GLN A 5 -0.31 -8.37 11.79
CA GLN A 5 -0.94 -8.49 10.48
C GLN A 5 -1.14 -7.12 9.81
N GLN A 6 -1.65 -6.13 10.54
CA GLN A 6 -1.86 -4.78 10.01
C GLN A 6 -0.53 -4.11 9.62
N LYS A 7 0.54 -4.33 10.38
CA LYS A 7 1.88 -3.83 10.04
C LYS A 7 2.42 -4.48 8.77
N SER A 8 2.24 -5.79 8.64
CA SER A 8 2.60 -6.55 7.44
C SER A 8 1.82 -6.07 6.20
N ASP A 9 0.51 -5.88 6.33
CA ASP A 9 -0.33 -5.37 5.25
C ASP A 9 0.04 -3.93 4.86
N ALA A 10 0.31 -3.05 5.83
CA ALA A 10 0.78 -1.70 5.53
C ALA A 10 2.07 -1.72 4.68
N ARG A 11 3.03 -2.58 5.03
CA ARG A 11 4.28 -2.77 4.27
C ARG A 11 4.03 -3.27 2.85
N ARG A 12 3.20 -4.30 2.71
CA ARG A 12 2.81 -4.90 1.43
C ARG A 12 2.09 -3.88 0.53
N TYR A 13 1.12 -3.16 1.09
CA TYR A 13 0.38 -2.14 0.36
C TYR A 13 1.25 -0.94 0.00
N ALA A 14 2.18 -0.52 0.85
CA ALA A 14 3.19 0.49 0.52
C ALA A 14 4.20 0.01 -0.53
N GLY A 15 4.15 -1.26 -0.91
CA GLY A 15 4.90 -1.83 -2.03
C GLY A 15 6.29 -2.35 -1.68
N TYR A 16 6.58 -2.47 -0.39
CA TYR A 16 7.82 -3.06 0.12
C TYR A 16 7.71 -4.60 0.19
N PRO A 17 8.83 -5.32 0.01
CA PRO A 17 8.84 -6.77 0.07
C PRO A 17 8.50 -7.27 1.49
N MET A 18 8.06 -8.53 1.55
CA MET A 18 7.89 -9.23 2.82
C MET A 18 9.16 -9.17 3.66
N GLN A 19 9.00 -9.03 4.97
CA GLN A 19 10.11 -8.95 5.92
C GLN A 19 10.74 -10.33 6.18
N GLY A 20 9.94 -11.40 6.20
CA GLY A 20 10.42 -12.73 6.55
C GLY A 20 10.92 -12.80 7.99
N ASP A 21 12.08 -13.44 8.19
CA ASP A 21 12.78 -13.60 9.46
C ASP A 21 13.70 -12.41 9.82
N VAL A 22 13.79 -11.40 8.96
CA VAL A 22 14.62 -10.21 9.19
C VAL A 22 13.99 -9.35 10.28
N VAL A 23 14.75 -9.00 11.32
CA VAL A 23 14.30 -8.04 12.34
C VAL A 23 14.53 -6.61 11.84
N LEU A 24 13.44 -5.86 11.69
CA LEU A 24 13.50 -4.44 11.35
C LEU A 24 13.60 -3.59 12.62
N ASP A 25 14.40 -2.54 12.55
CA ASP A 25 14.58 -1.57 13.64
C ASP A 25 14.71 -0.14 13.08
N ASP A 26 15.07 0.81 13.94
CA ASP A 26 15.22 2.22 13.57
C ASP A 26 16.40 2.52 12.63
N ARG A 27 17.22 1.50 12.32
CA ARG A 27 18.40 1.57 11.45
C ARG A 27 18.37 0.57 10.31
N ARG A 28 17.51 -0.44 10.39
CA ARG A 28 17.41 -1.57 9.46
C ARG A 28 16.00 -1.62 8.91
N ASP A 29 15.76 -0.78 7.91
CA ASP A 29 14.58 -0.86 7.06
C ASP A 29 14.97 -0.40 5.64
N THR A 30 14.25 -0.87 4.63
CA THR A 30 14.36 -0.38 3.26
C THR A 30 13.42 0.80 3.02
N ALA A 31 12.46 1.02 3.93
CA ALA A 31 11.48 2.09 3.88
C ALA A 31 11.83 3.21 4.88
N TRP A 32 12.15 4.40 4.36
CA TRP A 32 12.53 5.57 5.15
C TRP A 32 11.69 6.78 4.78
N GLY A 33 11.32 7.55 5.80
CA GLY A 33 10.56 8.78 5.64
C GLY A 33 11.25 9.96 6.30
N TRP A 34 11.17 11.13 5.65
CA TRP A 34 11.58 12.40 6.24
C TRP A 34 10.39 13.00 6.99
N VAL A 35 10.54 13.18 8.30
CA VAL A 35 9.41 13.47 9.22
C VAL A 35 9.41 14.92 9.70
N ALA A 36 10.61 15.46 9.94
CA ALA A 36 10.84 16.84 10.35
C ALA A 36 12.27 17.24 9.94
N PRO A 37 12.64 18.52 9.95
CA PRO A 37 14.00 18.95 9.62
C PRO A 37 15.07 18.12 10.33
N ALA A 38 15.94 17.49 9.54
CA ALA A 38 17.00 16.55 9.98
C ALA A 38 16.54 15.28 10.73
N ILE A 39 15.25 14.95 10.77
CA ILE A 39 14.71 13.73 11.41
C ILE A 39 14.21 12.76 10.33
N TRP A 40 14.91 11.64 10.22
CA TRP A 40 14.52 10.49 9.41
C TRP A 40 14.04 9.36 10.31
N GLN A 41 12.98 8.69 9.91
CA GLN A 41 12.46 7.52 10.62
C GLN A 41 12.20 6.38 9.64
N THR A 42 12.39 5.15 10.11
CA THR A 42 12.00 3.97 9.35
C THR A 42 10.48 3.80 9.36
N MET A 43 9.94 3.14 8.35
CA MET A 43 8.51 2.80 8.33
C MET A 43 8.15 1.91 9.52
N ASN A 44 9.00 0.95 9.89
CA ASN A 44 8.80 0.12 11.08
C ASN A 44 8.68 0.97 12.36
N HIS A 45 9.56 1.96 12.55
CA HIS A 45 9.46 2.89 13.69
C HIS A 45 8.10 3.59 13.71
N ARG A 46 7.67 4.12 12.56
CA ARG A 46 6.42 4.88 12.45
C ARG A 46 5.20 4.01 12.75
N LEU A 47 5.14 2.81 12.19
CA LEU A 47 4.03 1.86 12.42
C LEU A 47 3.93 1.41 13.89
N ASN A 48 5.04 1.43 14.63
CA ASN A 48 5.05 1.11 16.07
C ASN A 48 4.75 2.30 16.98
N ASN A 49 4.82 3.54 16.46
CA ASN A 49 4.73 4.77 17.24
C ASN A 49 3.68 5.75 16.70
N LEU A 50 2.62 5.24 16.05
CA LEU A 50 1.49 6.05 15.61
C LEU A 50 0.77 6.66 16.81
N ARG A 51 0.28 7.89 16.65
CA ARG A 51 -0.67 8.49 17.59
C ARG A 51 -2.04 7.82 17.46
N PRO A 52 -2.89 7.82 18.50
CA PRO A 52 -4.21 7.18 18.46
C PRO A 52 -5.07 7.62 17.27
N GLU A 53 -5.06 8.90 16.91
CA GLU A 53 -5.78 9.44 15.75
C GLU A 53 -5.22 8.97 14.40
N GLU A 54 -3.91 8.76 14.33
CA GLU A 54 -3.23 8.25 13.14
C GLU A 54 -3.48 6.75 12.97
N GLU A 55 -3.58 6.00 14.07
CA GLU A 55 -3.95 4.59 14.06
C GLU A 55 -5.35 4.38 13.46
N VAL A 56 -6.33 5.20 13.84
CA VAL A 56 -7.69 5.14 13.26
C VAL A 56 -7.64 5.38 11.74
N THR A 57 -6.86 6.37 11.32
CA THR A 57 -6.69 6.69 9.89
C THR A 57 -5.99 5.55 9.15
N MET A 58 -4.93 4.99 9.71
CA MET A 58 -4.21 3.84 9.18
C MET A 58 -5.13 2.64 9.00
N ILE A 59 -5.92 2.29 10.02
CA ILE A 59 -6.89 1.19 9.94
C ILE A 59 -7.89 1.44 8.82
N SER A 60 -8.39 2.68 8.67
CA SER A 60 -9.28 3.05 7.57
C SER A 60 -8.65 2.83 6.19
N PHE A 61 -7.36 3.18 6.02
CA PHE A 61 -6.61 2.89 4.79
C PHE A 61 -6.50 1.39 4.53
N LEU A 62 -6.09 0.61 5.54
CA LEU A 62 -5.93 -0.84 5.40
C LEU A 62 -7.24 -1.52 5.02
N THR A 63 -8.36 -1.14 5.64
CA THR A 63 -9.69 -1.68 5.32
C THR A 63 -10.10 -1.32 3.89
N LYS A 64 -9.92 -0.06 3.46
CA LYS A 64 -10.27 0.36 2.09
C LYS A 64 -9.44 -0.36 1.03
N ILE A 65 -8.13 -0.44 1.24
CA ILE A 65 -7.22 -1.08 0.27
C ILE A 65 -7.51 -2.59 0.19
N ALA A 66 -7.80 -3.25 1.31
CA ALA A 66 -8.21 -4.66 1.31
C ALA A 66 -9.52 -4.88 0.54
N GLY A 67 -10.50 -3.98 0.68
CA GLY A 67 -11.73 -4.01 -0.11
C GLY A 67 -11.46 -3.86 -1.61
N LEU A 68 -10.66 -2.87 -2.00
CA LEU A 68 -10.27 -2.66 -3.40
C LEU A 68 -9.48 -3.84 -3.99
N GLU A 69 -8.64 -4.50 -3.19
CA GLU A 69 -7.92 -5.71 -3.59
C GLU A 69 -8.88 -6.88 -3.87
N ALA A 70 -9.84 -7.12 -2.97
CA ALA A 70 -10.86 -8.15 -3.15
C ALA A 70 -11.75 -7.86 -4.36
N ASP A 71 -12.12 -6.60 -4.57
CA ASP A 71 -12.92 -6.09 -5.69
C ASP A 71 -12.25 -6.29 -7.06
N VAL A 72 -10.93 -6.17 -7.12
CA VAL A 72 -10.16 -6.48 -8.33
C VAL A 72 -10.23 -7.98 -8.63
N LEU A 73 -10.08 -8.83 -7.59
CA LEU A 73 -10.11 -10.28 -7.75
C LEU A 73 -11.52 -10.80 -8.11
N SER A 74 -12.59 -10.26 -7.51
CA SER A 74 -13.97 -10.68 -7.83
C SER A 74 -14.39 -10.35 -9.26
N SER A 75 -13.69 -9.42 -9.92
CA SER A 75 -13.93 -9.12 -11.33
C SER A 75 -13.57 -10.27 -12.27
N THR A 76 -12.88 -11.32 -11.79
CA THR A 76 -12.59 -12.53 -12.61
C THR A 76 -13.86 -13.24 -13.05
N ASP A 77 -14.90 -13.24 -12.23
CA ASP A 77 -16.13 -13.99 -12.48
C ASP A 77 -16.90 -13.48 -13.72
N ASN A 78 -16.61 -12.24 -14.13
CA ASN A 78 -17.26 -11.58 -15.25
C ASN A 78 -16.35 -11.41 -16.48
N LEU A 79 -15.13 -11.97 -16.49
CA LEU A 79 -14.20 -11.84 -17.62
C LEU A 79 -14.71 -12.53 -18.90
N ASP A 80 -15.50 -13.60 -18.76
CA ASP A 80 -15.95 -14.42 -19.89
C ASP A 80 -17.33 -14.03 -20.44
N THR A 81 -18.03 -13.06 -19.84
CA THR A 81 -19.40 -12.68 -20.22
C THR A 81 -19.46 -11.30 -20.85
N ASP A 82 -19.35 -11.24 -22.18
CA ASP A 82 -19.36 -9.97 -22.93
C ASP A 82 -20.75 -9.30 -23.00
N GLN A 83 -21.84 -10.08 -22.83
CA GLN A 83 -23.20 -9.56 -22.80
C GLN A 83 -24.16 -10.50 -22.04
N ALA A 84 -24.81 -9.97 -21.00
CA ALA A 84 -25.93 -10.62 -20.32
C ALA A 84 -27.19 -9.73 -20.44
N ALA A 85 -28.04 -10.04 -21.42
CA ALA A 85 -29.28 -9.32 -21.72
C ALA A 85 -29.06 -7.81 -22.06
N VAL A 86 -29.93 -6.92 -21.56
CA VAL A 86 -29.91 -5.46 -21.82
C VAL A 86 -28.74 -4.76 -21.09
N TRP A 87 -28.06 -5.45 -20.18
CA TRP A 87 -26.95 -4.89 -19.41
C TRP A 87 -25.64 -4.99 -20.20
N VAL A 88 -24.98 -3.86 -20.41
CA VAL A 88 -23.68 -3.75 -21.09
C VAL A 88 -22.58 -3.77 -20.04
N HIS A 89 -21.64 -4.71 -20.16
CA HIS A 89 -20.49 -4.82 -19.27
C HIS A 89 -19.48 -3.67 -19.51
N ASN A 90 -18.88 -3.15 -18.43
CA ASN A 90 -17.76 -2.20 -18.55
C ASN A 90 -16.48 -2.95 -18.90
N LYS A 91 -16.11 -2.93 -20.18
CA LYS A 91 -14.88 -3.55 -20.70
C LYS A 91 -13.58 -3.07 -20.04
N ASN A 92 -13.62 -1.93 -19.33
CA ASN A 92 -12.48 -1.37 -18.62
C ASN A 92 -12.53 -1.62 -17.10
N GLU A 93 -13.53 -2.35 -16.58
CA GLU A 93 -13.77 -2.51 -15.15
C GLU A 93 -12.53 -2.94 -14.37
N VAL A 94 -11.84 -3.99 -14.81
CA VAL A 94 -10.60 -4.48 -14.16
C VAL A 94 -9.52 -3.41 -14.17
N ARG A 95 -9.38 -2.67 -15.28
CA ARG A 95 -8.39 -1.59 -15.39
C ARG A 95 -8.70 -0.46 -14.43
N ASP A 96 -9.96 -0.05 -14.36
CA ASP A 96 -10.42 1.07 -13.51
C ASP A 96 -10.27 0.72 -12.03
N ARG A 97 -10.68 -0.50 -11.63
CA ARG A 97 -10.51 -1.02 -10.26
C ARG A 97 -9.03 -1.13 -9.87
N MET A 98 -8.18 -1.66 -10.76
CA MET A 98 -6.73 -1.71 -10.54
C MET A 98 -6.12 -0.30 -10.41
N GLY A 99 -6.63 0.67 -11.17
CA GLY A 99 -6.26 2.08 -11.07
C GLY A 99 -6.57 2.66 -9.68
N LEU A 100 -7.79 2.47 -9.19
CA LEU A 100 -8.21 2.88 -7.84
C LEU A 100 -7.37 2.22 -6.75
N TYR A 101 -7.15 0.90 -6.85
CA TYR A 101 -6.30 0.16 -5.90
C TYR A 101 -4.88 0.73 -5.83
N ARG A 102 -4.25 1.01 -6.99
CA ARG A 102 -2.90 1.60 -7.05
C ARG A 102 -2.87 3.03 -6.51
N MET A 103 -3.90 3.83 -6.75
CA MET A 103 -4.02 5.20 -6.24
C MET A 103 -4.05 5.20 -4.71
N TRP A 104 -4.93 4.42 -4.09
CA TRP A 104 -5.06 4.37 -2.62
C TRP A 104 -3.81 3.83 -1.93
N ARG A 105 -3.07 2.91 -2.58
CA ARG A 105 -1.76 2.46 -2.09
C ARG A 105 -0.71 3.59 -2.08
N ARG A 106 -0.74 4.49 -3.06
CA ARG A 106 0.14 5.67 -3.09
C ARG A 106 -0.25 6.72 -2.06
N GLU A 107 -1.55 6.94 -1.85
CA GLU A 107 -2.06 7.78 -0.76
C GLU A 107 -1.63 7.27 0.62
N LEU A 108 -1.63 5.94 0.83
CA LEU A 108 -1.08 5.33 2.03
C LEU A 108 0.41 5.66 2.22
N CYS A 109 1.23 5.58 1.16
CA CYS A 109 2.64 5.98 1.23
C CYS A 109 2.79 7.47 1.60
N GLY A 110 1.94 8.33 1.03
CA GLY A 110 1.88 9.76 1.37
C GLY A 110 1.56 9.99 2.84
N PHE A 111 0.55 9.29 3.38
CA PHE A 111 0.21 9.35 4.80
C PHE A 111 1.35 8.84 5.70
N LEU A 112 1.97 7.72 5.32
CA LEU A 112 3.14 7.18 6.00
C LEU A 112 4.37 8.08 5.87
N GLY A 113 4.41 9.03 4.93
CA GLY A 113 5.58 9.86 4.66
C GLY A 113 6.79 9.06 4.16
N VAL A 114 6.56 7.91 3.55
CA VAL A 114 7.59 7.04 2.95
C VAL A 114 7.40 7.00 1.44
N PRO A 115 8.47 6.88 0.64
CA PRO A 115 8.34 6.74 -0.80
C PRO A 115 7.62 5.42 -1.14
N ALA A 116 7.03 5.35 -2.34
CA ALA A 116 6.42 4.11 -2.81
C ALA A 116 7.51 3.02 -2.97
N GLY A 117 7.24 1.83 -2.45
CA GLY A 117 8.17 0.71 -2.54
C GLY A 117 8.32 0.16 -3.98
N PRO A 118 9.31 -0.70 -4.22
CA PRO A 118 9.68 -1.16 -5.57
C PRO A 118 8.52 -1.80 -6.37
N SER A 119 7.57 -2.45 -5.70
CA SER A 119 6.45 -3.13 -6.38
C SER A 119 5.33 -2.20 -6.85
N LEU A 120 5.33 -0.92 -6.46
CA LEU A 120 4.34 0.06 -6.89
C LEU A 120 4.69 0.77 -8.21
N GLY A 121 5.89 0.55 -8.76
CA GLY A 121 6.38 1.24 -9.96
C GLY A 121 6.55 2.75 -9.78
N ASP A 122 6.97 3.45 -10.83
CA ASP A 122 7.68 4.74 -10.76
C ASP A 122 7.17 5.76 -9.73
N GLY A 123 8.05 5.93 -8.73
CA GLY A 123 8.56 7.20 -8.25
C GLY A 123 10.07 7.06 -8.03
N SER A 124 10.81 6.78 -9.11
CA SER A 124 12.29 6.68 -9.24
C SER A 124 13.06 5.92 -8.15
N ILE A 125 13.49 4.69 -8.47
CA ILE A 125 14.74 4.14 -7.91
C ILE A 125 15.88 4.74 -8.74
N SER A 126 16.52 5.82 -8.27
CA SER A 126 17.88 6.13 -8.74
C SER A 126 18.86 5.34 -7.89
N LEU A 127 19.34 4.22 -8.40
CA LEU A 127 20.56 3.61 -7.89
C LEU A 127 21.73 4.53 -8.26
N ALA A 128 22.05 5.48 -7.37
CA ALA A 128 23.34 6.16 -7.42
C ALA A 128 24.40 5.12 -7.00
N ARG A 129 25.12 4.56 -7.97
CA ARG A 129 26.38 3.87 -7.71
C ARG A 129 27.38 4.92 -7.23
N GLY A 130 27.78 4.85 -5.96
CA GLY A 130 29.03 5.43 -5.47
C GLY A 130 30.20 4.52 -5.82
#